data_AF-A0A7Y3DK37-F1
#
_entry.id   AF-A0A7Y3DK37-F1
#
_cell.length_a   1.000
_cell.length_b   1.000
_cell.length_c   1.000
_cell.angle_alpha   90.00
_cell.angle_beta   90.00
_cell.angle_gamma   90.00
#
_symmetry.space_group_name_H-M   'P 1'
#
loop_
_entity.id
_entity.type
_entity.pdbx_description
1 polymer ?
#
loop_
_entity_poly.entity_id
_entity_poly.type
_entity_poly.pdbx_seq_one_letter_code
_entity_poly.pdbx_strand_id
1 'polypeptide(L)'
;MFWFGRPSYLRIVAAAALILAAAAIEFWPQEKRLYPFAATSMEAGDPLAIEWRPAPAGLFAVPALSGTVASHAIGAGEPISAADVGPPVSVPDGWWALPIEAPTRLEPGALVRLVLATQSTSPVPGTVVGYEEPDRFSAAGPVALIAVPGEHASAVAAAVSARQLVVLVDP
;
A
#
# COMPACT_ATOMS: atom_id res chain seq x y z
N MET A 1 -3.75 73.25 25.47
CA MET A 1 -4.08 71.81 25.57
C MET A 1 -3.88 71.22 24.19
N PHE A 2 -2.64 70.82 23.85
CA PHE A 2 -2.34 70.27 22.53
C PHE A 2 -2.84 68.83 22.48
N TRP A 3 -3.93 68.64 21.76
CA TRP A 3 -4.56 67.36 21.50
C TRP A 3 -3.63 66.56 20.57
N PHE A 4 -2.79 65.69 21.15
CA PHE A 4 -2.05 64.68 20.39
C PHE A 4 -3.04 63.62 19.88
N GLY A 5 -3.82 63.98 18.86
CA GLY A 5 -4.56 63.00 18.08
C GLY A 5 -3.54 62.02 17.48
N ARG A 6 -3.72 60.72 17.73
CA ARG A 6 -2.85 59.66 17.20
C ARG A 6 -2.63 59.90 15.70
N PRO A 7 -1.40 60.16 15.23
CA PRO A 7 -1.19 60.52 13.85
C PRO A 7 -1.68 59.41 12.92
N SER A 8 -2.56 59.76 11.98
CA SER A 8 -3.19 58.80 11.04
C SER A 8 -2.15 58.03 10.22
N TYR A 9 -0.99 58.63 9.95
CA TYR A 9 0.10 57.99 9.22
C TYR A 9 0.63 56.72 9.90
N LEU A 10 0.62 56.63 11.23
CA LEU A 10 1.07 55.42 11.94
C LEU A 10 0.17 54.22 11.66
N ARG A 11 -1.14 54.45 11.46
CA ARG A 11 -2.08 53.39 11.07
C ARG A 11 -1.79 52.89 9.66
N ILE A 12 -1.46 53.81 8.76
CA ILE A 12 -1.11 53.48 7.36
C ILE A 12 0.19 52.68 7.32
N VAL A 13 1.21 53.10 8.09
CA VAL A 13 2.48 52.38 8.19
C VAL A 13 2.29 50.98 8.79
N ALA A 14 1.50 50.87 9.87
CA ALA A 14 1.22 49.56 10.48
C ALA A 14 0.47 48.63 9.51
N ALA A 15 -0.52 49.15 8.78
CA ALA A 15 -1.23 48.38 7.76
C ALA A 15 -0.30 47.93 6.62
N ALA A 16 0.55 48.83 6.12
CA ALA A 16 1.53 48.50 5.09
C ALA A 16 2.53 47.43 5.57
N ALA A 17 3.03 47.55 6.81
CA ALA A 17 3.93 46.57 7.39
C ALA A 17 3.28 45.18 7.53
N LEU A 18 2.01 45.12 7.95
CA LEU A 18 1.25 43.87 8.03
C LEU A 18 1.06 43.22 6.66
N ILE A 19 0.71 44.01 5.64
CA ILE A 19 0.56 43.52 4.26
C ILE A 19 1.89 42.98 3.73
N LEU A 20 2.99 43.72 3.94
CA LEU A 20 4.32 43.30 3.49
C LEU A 20 4.80 42.05 4.23
N ALA A 21 4.55 41.94 5.54
CA ALA A 21 4.89 40.75 6.33
C ALA A 21 4.08 39.53 5.89
N ALA A 22 2.77 39.70 5.66
CA ALA A 22 1.92 38.63 5.14
C ALA A 22 2.38 38.17 3.76
N ALA A 23 2.68 39.11 2.85
CA ALA A 23 3.23 38.80 1.54
C ALA A 23 4.58 38.07 1.63
N ALA A 24 5.46 38.51 2.54
CA ALA A 24 6.75 37.85 2.74
C ALA A 24 6.57 36.40 3.22
N ILE A 25 5.64 36.13 4.13
CA ILE A 25 5.34 34.78 4.63
C ILE A 25 4.74 33.91 3.52
N GLU A 26 3.77 34.44 2.77
CA GLU A 26 3.09 33.70 1.69
C GLU A 26 4.04 33.31 0.55
N PHE A 27 4.92 34.24 0.16
CA PHE A 27 5.88 34.03 -0.92
C PHE A 27 7.24 33.53 -0.44
N TRP A 28 7.36 33.14 0.84
CA TRP A 28 8.60 32.61 1.36
C TRP A 28 8.96 31.32 0.62
N PRO A 29 10.15 31.21 0.01
CA PRO A 29 10.52 30.03 -0.77
C PRO A 29 10.41 28.78 0.09
N GLN A 30 9.55 27.86 -0.32
CA GLN A 30 9.48 26.53 0.30
C GLN A 30 10.58 25.67 -0.30
N GLU A 31 11.41 25.07 0.56
CA GLU A 31 12.35 24.06 0.12
C GLU A 31 11.57 22.91 -0.52
N LYS A 32 11.96 22.52 -1.74
CA LYS A 32 11.36 21.37 -2.44
C LYS A 32 12.33 20.19 -2.37
N ARG A 33 11.80 19.00 -2.11
CA ARG A 33 12.53 17.73 -2.17
C ARG A 33 11.80 16.75 -3.07
N LEU A 34 12.54 15.76 -3.56
CA LEU A 34 11.96 14.66 -4.33
C LEU A 34 11.31 13.67 -3.37
N TYR A 35 10.07 13.31 -3.68
CA TYR A 35 9.29 12.33 -2.94
C TYR A 35 8.85 11.21 -3.89
N PRO A 36 8.76 9.96 -3.39
CA PRO A 36 8.28 8.85 -4.19
C PRO A 36 6.75 8.87 -4.28
N PHE A 37 6.25 8.72 -5.50
CA PHE A 37 4.83 8.52 -5.81
C PHE A 37 4.67 7.26 -6.64
N ALA A 38 3.50 6.64 -6.59
CA ALA A 38 3.17 5.50 -7.42
C ALA A 38 3.03 5.93 -8.89
N ALA A 39 3.88 5.41 -9.78
CA ALA A 39 3.81 5.68 -11.21
C ALA A 39 2.58 5.00 -11.86
N THR A 40 2.20 3.85 -11.33
CA THR A 40 1.03 3.05 -11.74
C THR A 40 0.30 2.53 -10.51
N SER A 41 -0.90 2.00 -10.70
CA SER A 41 -1.55 1.22 -9.64
C SER A 41 -0.69 -0.01 -9.34
N MET A 42 -0.57 -0.36 -8.07
CA MET A 42 0.15 -1.53 -7.59
C MET A 42 -0.73 -2.28 -6.61
N GLU A 43 -0.65 -3.60 -6.62
CA GLU A 43 -1.32 -4.47 -5.67
C GLU A 43 -0.35 -4.96 -4.60
N ALA A 44 -0.89 -5.57 -3.54
CA ALA A 44 -0.08 -6.08 -2.45
C ALA A 44 0.89 -7.18 -2.95
N GLY A 45 2.19 -7.01 -2.70
CA GLY A 45 3.26 -7.88 -3.17
C GLY A 45 3.94 -7.41 -4.46
N ASP A 46 3.37 -6.42 -5.16
CA ASP A 46 3.96 -5.92 -6.41
C ASP A 46 5.28 -5.18 -6.20
N PRO A 47 6.21 -5.26 -7.17
CA PRO A 47 7.39 -4.42 -7.17
C PRO A 47 6.99 -2.94 -7.26
N LEU A 48 7.71 -2.09 -6.53
CA LEU A 48 7.41 -0.66 -6.48
C LEU A 48 7.71 0.04 -7.82
N ALA A 49 6.67 0.52 -8.48
CA ALA A 49 6.74 1.41 -9.63
C ALA A 49 6.73 2.88 -9.15
N ILE A 50 7.92 3.50 -9.06
CA ILE A 50 8.10 4.81 -8.43
C ILE A 50 8.30 5.92 -9.48
N GLU A 51 7.52 6.99 -9.34
CA GLU A 51 7.75 8.28 -9.99
C GLU A 51 8.24 9.29 -8.93
N TRP A 52 9.38 9.94 -9.20
CA TRP A 52 9.94 10.95 -8.30
C TRP A 52 9.38 12.34 -8.62
N ARG A 53 8.63 12.93 -7.67
CA ARG A 53 7.99 14.23 -7.87
C ARG A 53 8.49 15.25 -6.85
N PRO A 54 8.73 16.51 -7.25
CA PRO A 54 9.13 17.56 -6.32
C PRO A 54 7.93 18.03 -5.48
N ALA A 55 8.05 17.96 -4.16
CA ALA A 55 7.05 18.44 -3.21
C ALA A 55 7.71 19.22 -2.05
N PRO A 56 6.95 20.02 -1.27
CA PRO A 56 7.47 20.72 -0.10
C PRO A 56 8.22 19.77 0.85
N ALA A 57 9.39 20.19 1.32
CA ALA A 57 10.16 19.44 2.29
C ALA A 57 9.36 19.26 3.59
N GLY A 58 9.44 18.07 4.18
CA GLY A 58 8.71 17.74 5.40
C GLY A 58 7.27 17.28 5.20
N LEU A 59 6.85 16.99 3.96
CA LEU A 59 5.52 16.45 3.67
C LEU A 59 5.28 15.11 4.39
N PHE A 60 6.24 14.19 4.30
CA PHE A 60 6.27 12.91 4.99
C PHE A 60 7.72 12.38 5.11
N ALA A 61 7.91 11.30 5.87
CA ALA A 61 9.20 10.60 5.94
C ALA A 61 9.38 9.70 4.70
N VAL A 62 10.50 9.84 3.99
CA VAL A 62 10.79 9.01 2.82
C VAL A 62 11.10 7.58 3.29
N PRO A 63 10.37 6.56 2.82
CA PRO A 63 10.60 5.18 3.24
C PRO A 63 11.89 4.59 2.65
N ALA A 64 12.37 3.51 3.25
CA ALA A 64 13.40 2.68 2.65
C ALA A 64 12.78 1.83 1.53
N LEU A 65 13.13 2.12 0.28
CA LEU A 65 12.51 1.52 -0.91
C LEU A 65 13.27 0.31 -1.47
N SER A 66 14.49 0.06 -0.98
CA SER A 66 15.35 -0.99 -1.53
C SER A 66 14.91 -2.36 -1.02
N GLY A 67 14.58 -3.26 -1.94
CA GLY A 67 14.18 -4.63 -1.62
C GLY A 67 12.79 -4.73 -0.99
N THR A 68 11.94 -3.72 -1.14
CA THR A 68 10.56 -3.71 -0.64
C THR A 68 9.56 -3.84 -1.78
N VAL A 69 8.39 -4.37 -1.45
CA VAL A 69 7.21 -4.46 -2.32
C VAL A 69 6.07 -3.65 -1.71
N ALA A 70 5.02 -3.42 -2.49
CA ALA A 70 3.80 -2.82 -1.96
C ALA A 70 3.19 -3.72 -0.87
N SER A 71 2.88 -3.17 0.31
CA SER A 71 2.27 -3.94 1.40
C SER A 71 0.77 -4.16 1.19
N HIS A 72 0.13 -3.26 0.45
CA HIS A 72 -1.28 -3.26 0.10
C HIS A 72 -1.47 -2.62 -1.28
N ALA A 73 -2.72 -2.48 -1.72
CA ALA A 73 -3.03 -1.82 -2.98
C ALA A 73 -2.75 -0.31 -2.90
N ILE A 74 -1.93 0.21 -3.81
CA ILE A 74 -1.55 1.63 -3.91
C ILE A 74 -2.07 2.17 -5.24
N GLY A 75 -2.84 3.26 -5.19
CA GLY A 75 -3.39 3.91 -6.37
C GLY A 75 -2.32 4.65 -7.18
N ALA A 76 -2.51 4.74 -8.50
CA ALA A 76 -1.63 5.54 -9.35
C ALA A 76 -1.62 7.02 -8.92
N GLY A 77 -0.43 7.59 -8.77
CA GLY A 77 -0.22 8.97 -8.37
C GLY A 77 -0.29 9.23 -6.85
N GLU A 78 -0.49 8.20 -6.03
CA GLU A 78 -0.46 8.32 -4.57
C GLU A 78 0.97 8.44 -4.03
N PRO A 79 1.19 9.23 -2.95
CA PRO A 79 2.49 9.29 -2.29
C PRO A 79 2.82 7.95 -1.60
N ILE A 80 4.06 7.47 -1.75
CA ILE A 80 4.50 6.22 -1.14
C ILE A 80 5.15 6.52 0.22
N SER A 81 4.51 6.04 1.28
CA SER A 81 4.93 6.16 2.67
C SER A 81 5.54 4.85 3.20
N ALA A 82 6.06 4.89 4.43
CA ALA A 82 6.59 3.71 5.10
C ALA A 82 5.54 2.65 5.46
N ALA A 83 4.26 3.01 5.51
CA ALA A 83 3.18 2.06 5.74
C ALA A 83 2.84 1.26 4.47
N ASP A 84 3.17 1.81 3.30
CA ASP A 84 2.78 1.28 2.00
C ASP A 84 3.79 0.27 1.45
N VAL A 85 4.94 0.12 2.13
CA VAL A 85 6.01 -0.77 1.71
C VAL A 85 6.29 -1.83 2.77
N GLY A 86 6.54 -3.05 2.31
CA GLY A 86 6.87 -4.19 3.17
C GLY A 86 7.96 -5.06 2.56
N PRO A 87 8.53 -6.00 3.34
CA PRO A 87 9.40 -7.01 2.78
C PRO A 87 8.60 -7.92 1.82
N PRO A 88 9.21 -8.39 0.73
CA PRO A 88 8.59 -9.41 -0.11
C PRO A 88 8.31 -10.66 0.72
N VAL A 89 7.10 -11.21 0.61
CA VAL A 89 6.77 -12.49 1.24
C VAL A 89 7.34 -13.58 0.35
N SER A 90 8.47 -14.16 0.77
CA SER A 90 9.09 -15.25 0.04
C SER A 90 8.31 -16.55 0.22
N VAL A 91 8.15 -17.31 -0.87
CA VAL A 91 7.69 -18.70 -0.80
C VAL A 91 8.74 -19.50 0.00
N PRO A 92 8.37 -20.17 1.10
CA PRO A 92 9.32 -20.97 1.87
C PRO A 92 9.96 -22.10 1.03
N ASP A 93 11.15 -22.53 1.41
CA ASP A 93 11.83 -23.63 0.71
C ASP A 93 10.98 -24.91 0.73
N GLY A 94 10.82 -25.52 -0.44
CA GLY A 94 9.99 -26.72 -0.62
C GLY A 94 8.48 -26.44 -0.70
N TRP A 95 8.05 -25.18 -0.65
CA TRP A 95 6.67 -24.78 -0.85
C TRP A 95 6.40 -24.36 -2.30
N TRP A 96 5.15 -24.44 -2.72
CA TRP A 96 4.69 -24.08 -4.05
C TRP A 96 3.57 -23.05 -3.95
N ALA A 97 3.65 -22.01 -4.78
CA ALA A 97 2.63 -20.99 -4.87
C ALA A 97 1.54 -21.42 -5.86
N LEU A 98 0.27 -21.42 -5.43
CA LEU A 98 -0.88 -21.80 -6.23
C LEU A 98 -1.91 -20.66 -6.25
N PRO A 99 -2.54 -20.35 -7.40
CA PRO A 99 -3.66 -19.42 -7.45
C PRO A 99 -4.91 -20.10 -6.87
N ILE A 100 -5.49 -19.50 -5.84
CA ILE A 100 -6.62 -20.05 -5.09
C ILE A 100 -7.68 -18.95 -4.89
N GLU A 101 -8.95 -19.26 -5.21
CA GLU A 101 -10.07 -18.37 -4.91
C GLU A 101 -10.21 -18.18 -3.39
N ALA A 102 -10.17 -16.92 -2.94
CA ALA A 102 -10.28 -16.55 -1.53
C ALA A 102 -11.66 -15.95 -1.22
N PRO A 103 -12.18 -16.13 0.01
CA PRO A 103 -13.48 -15.59 0.41
C PRO A 103 -13.48 -14.06 0.48
N THR A 104 -12.32 -13.46 0.75
CA THR A 104 -12.08 -12.02 0.82
C THR A 104 -10.69 -11.71 0.28
N ARG A 105 -10.37 -10.42 0.07
CA ARG A 105 -8.97 -9.99 -0.10
C ARG A 105 -8.25 -10.28 1.22
N LEU A 106 -7.18 -11.07 1.17
CA LEU A 106 -6.32 -11.34 2.33
C LEU A 106 -5.08 -10.42 2.21
N GLU A 107 -4.19 -10.45 3.18
CA GLU A 107 -2.94 -9.69 3.10
C GLU A 107 -1.78 -10.65 2.82
N PRO A 108 -0.76 -10.26 2.03
CA PRO A 108 0.47 -11.02 1.94
C PRO A 108 1.06 -11.27 3.34
N GLY A 109 1.43 -12.52 3.62
CA GLY A 109 1.89 -12.97 4.92
C GLY A 109 0.79 -13.55 5.82
N ALA A 110 -0.49 -13.38 5.46
CA ALA A 110 -1.59 -13.98 6.21
C ALA A 110 -1.50 -15.51 6.19
N LEU A 111 -1.70 -16.12 7.36
CA LEU A 111 -1.76 -17.56 7.53
C LEU A 111 -3.17 -18.05 7.22
N VAL A 112 -3.26 -19.06 6.37
CA VAL A 112 -4.52 -19.69 5.98
C VAL A 112 -4.47 -21.18 6.24
N ARG A 113 -5.65 -21.79 6.36
CA ARG A 113 -5.81 -23.24 6.41
C ARG A 113 -6.68 -23.68 5.25
N LEU A 114 -6.15 -24.59 4.45
CA LEU A 114 -6.82 -25.14 3.29
C LEU A 114 -7.47 -26.47 3.65
N VAL A 115 -8.78 -26.56 3.47
CA VAL A 115 -9.56 -27.77 3.74
C VAL A 115 -10.01 -28.38 2.41
N LEU A 116 -9.58 -29.61 2.15
CA LEU A 116 -9.96 -30.36 0.95
C LEU A 116 -11.24 -31.13 1.24
N ALA A 117 -12.34 -30.80 0.56
CA ALA A 117 -13.67 -31.37 0.84
C ALA A 117 -13.75 -32.90 0.63
N THR A 118 -12.85 -33.47 -0.19
CA THR A 118 -12.84 -34.90 -0.54
C THR A 118 -11.93 -35.75 0.31
N GLN A 119 -11.06 -35.15 1.14
CA GLN A 119 -10.13 -35.90 1.98
C GLN A 119 -10.41 -35.58 3.45
N SER A 120 -10.59 -36.61 4.28
CA SER A 120 -10.68 -36.47 5.74
C SER A 120 -9.30 -36.25 6.38
N THR A 121 -8.44 -35.46 5.73
CA THR A 121 -7.11 -35.11 6.21
C THR A 121 -7.15 -33.79 6.99
N SER A 122 -6.18 -33.62 7.88
CA SER A 122 -5.99 -32.37 8.61
C SER A 122 -5.87 -31.18 7.64
N PRO A 123 -6.33 -29.98 8.03
CA PRO A 123 -6.19 -28.78 7.21
C PRO A 123 -4.72 -28.55 6.82
N VAL A 124 -4.48 -28.26 5.54
CA VAL A 124 -3.14 -27.96 5.03
C VAL A 124 -2.80 -26.50 5.36
N PRO A 125 -1.67 -26.21 6.01
CA PRO A 125 -1.26 -24.83 6.26
C PRO A 125 -0.89 -24.16 4.93
N GLY A 126 -1.21 -22.88 4.82
CA GLY A 126 -0.80 -22.05 3.70
C GLY A 126 -0.45 -20.64 4.16
N THR A 127 0.33 -19.94 3.34
CA THR A 127 0.67 -18.54 3.54
C THR A 127 0.37 -17.78 2.27
N VAL A 128 -0.34 -16.67 2.39
CA VAL A 128 -0.60 -15.78 1.24
C VAL A 128 0.71 -15.11 0.85
N VAL A 129 1.12 -15.27 -0.41
CA VAL A 129 2.34 -14.63 -0.93
C VAL A 129 2.05 -13.43 -1.82
N GLY A 130 0.81 -13.32 -2.33
CA GLY A 130 0.39 -12.19 -3.15
C GLY A 130 -1.02 -12.38 -3.71
N TYR A 131 -1.36 -11.54 -4.68
CA TYR A 131 -2.65 -11.55 -5.39
C TYR A 131 -2.44 -11.70 -6.89
N GLU A 132 -3.40 -12.34 -7.55
CA GLU A 132 -3.56 -12.22 -8.99
C GLU A 132 -4.70 -11.24 -9.24
N GLU A 133 -4.49 -10.23 -10.10
CA GLU A 133 -5.54 -9.24 -10.39
C GLU A 133 -6.75 -9.99 -10.97
N PRO A 134 -7.95 -9.87 -10.35
CA PRO A 134 -9.13 -10.46 -10.94
C PRO A 134 -9.34 -9.79 -12.29
N ASP A 135 -9.43 -10.58 -13.36
CA ASP A 135 -9.85 -10.08 -14.67
C ASP A 135 -11.12 -9.25 -14.46
N ARG A 136 -11.15 -8.01 -14.96
CA ARG A 136 -12.23 -7.03 -14.70
C ARG A 136 -13.60 -7.50 -15.19
N PHE A 137 -13.63 -8.59 -15.96
CA PHE A 137 -14.81 -9.25 -16.48
C PHE A 137 -15.14 -10.57 -15.77
N SER A 138 -14.31 -11.01 -14.81
CA SER A 138 -14.53 -12.22 -14.04
C SER A 138 -15.52 -11.95 -12.91
N ALA A 139 -16.61 -12.72 -12.89
CA ALA A 139 -17.53 -12.78 -11.75
C ALA A 139 -16.99 -13.66 -10.60
N ALA A 140 -15.78 -14.22 -10.74
CA ALA A 140 -15.14 -15.01 -9.70
C ALA A 140 -14.64 -14.10 -8.56
N GLY A 141 -14.60 -14.66 -7.35
CA GLY A 141 -14.04 -13.97 -6.18
C GLY A 141 -12.56 -13.63 -6.35
N PRO A 142 -11.97 -12.86 -5.41
CA PRO A 142 -10.55 -12.51 -5.48
C PRO A 142 -9.68 -13.78 -5.49
N VAL A 143 -8.70 -13.83 -6.38
CA VAL A 143 -7.72 -14.93 -6.46
C VAL A 143 -6.48 -14.53 -5.69
N ALA A 144 -6.14 -15.30 -4.66
CA ALA A 144 -4.93 -15.15 -3.88
C ALA A 144 -3.88 -16.15 -4.35
N LEU A 145 -2.62 -15.72 -4.39
CA LEU A 145 -1.49 -16.63 -4.58
C LEU A 145 -1.08 -17.15 -3.20
N ILE A 146 -1.29 -18.43 -2.95
CA ILE A 146 -1.07 -19.06 -1.64
C ILE A 146 0.06 -20.09 -1.76
N ALA A 147 1.10 -19.91 -0.97
CA ALA A 147 2.16 -20.89 -0.81
C ALA A 147 1.66 -22.06 0.06
N VAL A 148 1.89 -23.28 -0.42
CA VAL A 148 1.54 -24.53 0.28
C VAL A 148 2.75 -25.46 0.34
N PRO A 149 2.87 -26.33 1.36
CA PRO A 149 3.93 -27.32 1.43
C PRO A 149 3.93 -28.26 0.20
N GLY A 150 5.11 -28.57 -0.33
CA GLY A 150 5.26 -29.34 -1.56
C GLY A 150 4.69 -30.75 -1.49
N GLU A 151 4.68 -31.38 -0.32
CA GLU A 151 4.04 -32.68 -0.09
C GLU A 151 2.51 -32.65 -0.30
N HIS A 152 1.89 -31.47 -0.21
CA HIS A 152 0.46 -31.27 -0.40
C HIS A 152 0.11 -30.53 -1.70
N ALA A 153 1.09 -29.97 -2.40
CA ALA A 153 0.88 -29.11 -3.57
C ALA A 153 0.05 -29.78 -4.68
N SER A 154 0.32 -31.05 -4.99
CA SER A 154 -0.42 -31.80 -6.02
C SER A 154 -1.87 -32.06 -5.63
N ALA A 155 -2.12 -32.38 -4.35
CA ALA A 155 -3.46 -32.60 -3.82
C ALA A 155 -4.27 -31.30 -3.76
N VAL A 156 -3.65 -30.20 -3.34
CA VAL A 156 -4.27 -28.87 -3.31
C VAL A 156 -4.59 -28.42 -4.74
N ALA A 157 -3.66 -28.54 -5.69
CA ALA A 157 -3.89 -28.18 -7.08
C ALA A 157 -5.07 -28.96 -7.70
N ALA A 158 -5.16 -30.26 -7.42
CA ALA A 158 -6.30 -31.08 -7.84
C ALA A 158 -7.62 -30.61 -7.22
N ALA A 159 -7.62 -30.29 -5.92
CA ALA A 159 -8.81 -29.80 -5.22
C ALA A 159 -9.27 -28.42 -5.71
N VAL A 160 -8.33 -27.51 -6.03
CA VAL A 160 -8.62 -26.20 -6.65
C VAL A 160 -9.31 -26.41 -7.99
N SER A 161 -8.72 -27.24 -8.87
CA SER A 161 -9.29 -27.52 -10.20
C SER A 161 -10.69 -28.14 -10.11
N ALA A 162 -10.95 -28.96 -9.10
CA ALA A 162 -12.25 -29.57 -8.84
C ALA A 162 -13.25 -28.67 -8.11
N ARG A 163 -12.87 -27.45 -7.69
CA ARG A 163 -13.67 -26.55 -6.82
C ARG A 163 -14.11 -27.22 -5.51
N GLN A 164 -13.22 -28.01 -4.92
CA GLN A 164 -13.44 -28.77 -3.69
C GLN A 164 -12.52 -28.29 -2.56
N LEU A 165 -12.07 -27.04 -2.64
CA LEU A 165 -11.21 -26.42 -1.64
C LEU A 165 -11.96 -25.33 -0.89
N VAL A 166 -11.83 -25.32 0.43
CA VAL A 166 -12.31 -24.24 1.30
C VAL A 166 -11.10 -23.59 1.96
N VAL A 167 -10.99 -22.26 1.81
CA VAL A 167 -9.95 -21.46 2.48
C VAL A 167 -10.51 -20.94 3.79
N LEU A 168 -9.87 -21.31 4.91
CA LEU A 168 -10.14 -20.78 6.23
C LEU A 168 -9.08 -19.73 6.55
N VAL A 169 -9.54 -18.57 7.02
CA VAL A 169 -8.69 -17.43 7.40
C VAL A 169 -8.77 -17.29 8.92
N ASP A 170 -7.62 -17.23 9.57
CA ASP A 170 -7.55 -16.92 11.02
C ASP A 170 -7.92 -15.43 11.20
N PRO A 171 -8.80 -15.07 12.17
CA PRO A 171 -9.22 -13.69 12.40
C PRO A 171 -8.11 -12.77 12.93
#